data_AF-A0AAN5K691-F1
#
_entry.id   AF-A0AAN5K691-F1
#
_cell.length_a   1.000
_cell.length_b   1.000
_cell.length_c   1.000
_cell.angle_alpha   90.00
_cell.angle_beta   90.00
_cell.angle_gamma   90.00
#
_symmetry.space_group_name_H-M   'P 1'
#
loop_
_entity.id
_entity.type
_entity.pdbx_description
1 polymer ?
#
loop_
_entity_poly.entity_id
_entity_poly.type
_entity_poly.pdbx_seq_one_letter_code
_entity_poly.pdbx_strand_id
1 'polypeptide(L)'
;MNKIYALKYCYITNTVKVVSELARRVCKGSTRRGKRLSVLTSLALSALLPTVAGASTVGGNNPYQTYRDFAENKGQFQAGATNIPIFNNKGELVGHLDKAPMVDFSSVNVSSNPGVATLINPQYIASVKHNKGYQSVSFGDGQNSYHIVDRNEHSSSDLHTPRLDKLVTEVAPATVTSSSTADILNPSKYSAFYRAGSGSQYIQDSQGKRHWVTGGYGYLTGGILPTSFFYHGSDGIQLYMGGNIHDHSILPSFGEAGDSGSPLFGWNTAKGQWELVGVYSGVGGGTNLIYSLIP
;
A
#
# COMPACT_ATOMS: atom_id res chain seq x y z
N MET A 1 18.02 0.17 -29.86
CA MET A 1 17.58 0.33 -28.46
C MET A 1 17.73 1.79 -28.06
N ASN A 2 16.63 2.54 -28.02
CA ASN A 2 16.66 3.93 -27.57
C ASN A 2 16.60 3.94 -26.04
N LYS A 3 17.74 4.19 -25.38
CA LYS A 3 17.79 4.33 -23.93
C LYS A 3 17.31 5.74 -23.57
N ILE A 4 16.09 5.85 -23.05
CA ILE A 4 15.47 7.11 -22.57
C ILE A 4 15.94 7.55 -21.17
N TYR A 5 16.92 6.85 -20.58
CA TYR A 5 17.40 7.09 -19.21
C TYR A 5 18.92 6.88 -19.07
N ALA A 6 19.50 7.49 -18.03
CA ALA A 6 20.89 7.36 -17.61
C ALA A 6 20.98 7.06 -16.11
N LEU A 7 21.99 6.30 -15.69
CA LEU A 7 22.32 6.09 -14.28
C LEU A 7 23.31 7.17 -13.83
N LYS A 8 23.00 7.90 -12.75
CA LYS A 8 23.88 8.93 -12.18
C LYS A 8 24.03 8.76 -10.67
N TYR A 9 25.25 8.94 -10.18
CA TYR A 9 25.54 8.90 -8.75
C TYR A 9 25.07 10.19 -8.06
N CYS A 10 24.31 10.05 -6.98
CA CYS A 10 23.84 11.15 -6.14
C CYS A 10 24.66 11.22 -4.85
N TYR A 11 25.46 12.28 -4.69
CA TYR A 11 26.30 12.50 -3.51
C TYR A 11 25.53 12.91 -2.25
N ILE A 12 24.27 13.35 -2.40
CA ILE A 12 23.41 13.71 -1.26
C ILE A 12 22.89 12.43 -0.59
N THR A 13 22.54 11.44 -1.40
CA THR A 13 21.90 10.19 -0.95
C THR A 13 22.85 8.99 -0.96
N ASN A 14 24.12 9.19 -1.35
CA ASN A 14 25.15 8.15 -1.53
C ASN A 14 24.71 6.93 -2.35
N THR A 15 23.85 7.13 -3.35
CA THR A 15 23.23 6.05 -4.16
C THR A 15 23.24 6.39 -5.65
N VAL A 16 23.15 5.35 -6.50
CA VAL A 16 22.94 5.52 -7.95
C VAL A 16 21.46 5.73 -8.22
N LYS A 17 21.11 6.78 -8.95
CA LYS A 17 19.74 7.13 -9.33
C LYS A 17 19.55 7.02 -10.84
N VAL A 18 18.41 6.50 -11.27
CA VAL A 18 17.97 6.56 -12.67
C VAL A 18 17.46 7.98 -12.92
N VAL A 19 17.91 8.62 -14.00
CA VAL A 19 17.45 9.95 -14.41
C VAL A 19 17.20 9.98 -15.91
N SER A 20 16.38 10.92 -16.37
CA SER A 20 16.26 11.21 -17.81
C SER A 20 17.64 11.55 -18.41
N GLU A 21 17.90 11.11 -19.64
CA GLU A 21 19.09 11.49 -20.39
C GLU A 21 19.24 13.01 -20.57
N LEU A 22 18.12 13.73 -20.56
CA LEU A 22 18.04 15.18 -20.72
C LEU A 22 18.43 15.94 -19.44
N ALA A 23 18.50 15.26 -18.29
CA ALA A 23 18.84 15.88 -17.02
C ALA A 23 20.32 16.30 -17.02
N ARG A 24 20.63 17.56 -17.34
CA ARG A 24 21.99 18.12 -17.26
C ARG A 24 22.28 18.69 -15.86
N ARG A 25 23.55 18.63 -15.45
CA ARG A 25 24.04 19.19 -14.19
C ARG A 25 23.74 20.69 -14.16
N VAL A 26 22.84 21.12 -13.29
CA VAL A 26 22.69 22.54 -12.98
C VAL A 26 23.77 22.88 -11.97
N CYS A 27 24.84 23.54 -12.41
CA CYS A 27 25.82 24.15 -11.51
C CYS A 27 25.16 25.35 -10.82
N LYS A 28 24.39 25.15 -9.75
CA LYS A 28 24.00 26.25 -8.87
C LYS A 28 25.20 26.62 -8.00
N GLY A 29 25.68 27.85 -8.20
CA GLY A 29 26.76 28.45 -7.43
C GLY A 29 26.51 28.36 -5.93
N SER A 30 27.59 28.06 -5.22
CA SER A 30 27.67 28.02 -3.77
C SER A 30 27.24 29.35 -3.15
N THR A 31 26.17 29.33 -2.34
CA THR A 31 26.04 30.26 -1.21
C THR A 31 25.82 29.45 0.05
N ARG A 32 26.91 29.22 0.78
CA ARG A 32 26.89 28.81 2.20
C ARG A 32 26.08 29.83 2.99
N ARG A 33 25.02 29.41 3.66
CA ARG A 33 24.46 30.17 4.79
C ARG A 33 24.06 29.19 5.88
N GLY A 34 24.86 29.17 6.94
CA GLY A 34 24.67 28.31 8.10
C GLY A 34 23.33 28.57 8.78
N LYS A 35 22.69 27.50 9.23
CA LYS A 35 21.55 27.57 10.14
C LYS A 35 21.93 26.84 11.42
N ARG A 36 21.83 27.59 12.51
CA ARG A 36 22.13 27.19 13.89
C ARG A 36 21.10 26.15 14.36
N LEU A 37 21.59 25.11 15.04
CA LEU A 37 20.78 24.23 15.88
C LEU A 37 20.09 25.08 16.96
N SER A 38 18.77 24.92 17.12
CA SER A 38 18.06 25.35 18.32
C SER A 38 17.30 24.15 18.86
N VAL A 39 17.76 23.69 20.02
CA VAL A 39 17.08 22.75 20.91
C VAL A 39 16.04 23.55 21.68
N LEU A 40 14.76 23.19 21.55
CA LEU A 40 13.74 23.55 22.53
C LEU A 40 12.74 22.40 22.66
N THR A 41 12.80 21.79 23.85
CA THR A 41 11.85 20.89 24.47
C THR A 41 10.50 21.55 24.69
N SER A 42 9.40 20.82 24.47
CA SER A 42 8.22 20.91 25.34
C SER A 42 7.29 19.72 25.13
N LEU A 43 7.15 18.94 26.21
CA LEU A 43 6.00 18.09 26.49
C LEU A 43 4.77 18.98 26.68
N ALA A 44 3.66 18.64 26.04
CA ALA A 44 2.33 18.95 26.54
C ALA A 44 1.36 17.83 26.11
N LEU A 45 1.11 16.94 27.06
CA LEU A 45 0.10 15.89 26.99
C LEU A 45 -1.27 16.53 27.24
N SER A 46 -2.17 16.50 26.26
CA SER A 46 -3.59 16.75 26.47
C SER A 46 -4.39 15.66 25.75
N ALA A 47 -4.83 14.68 26.54
CA ALA A 47 -5.74 13.64 26.12
C ALA A 47 -7.15 14.24 25.96
N LEU A 48 -7.52 14.50 24.71
CA LEU A 48 -8.92 14.56 24.28
C LEU A 48 -9.15 13.30 23.47
N LEU A 49 -9.78 12.29 24.08
CA LEU A 49 -10.22 11.07 23.40
C LEU A 49 -11.34 11.40 22.41
N PRO A 50 -11.21 11.08 21.12
CA PRO A 50 -12.36 10.79 20.29
C PRO A 50 -12.71 9.30 20.39
N THR A 51 -14.00 9.06 20.28
CA THR A 51 -14.67 7.78 20.19
C THR A 51 -14.16 6.90 19.04
N VAL A 52 -14.35 5.60 19.23
CA VAL A 52 -13.91 4.45 18.43
C VAL A 52 -14.05 4.66 16.92
N ALA A 53 -12.92 4.71 16.22
CA ALA A 53 -12.78 4.46 14.79
C ALA A 53 -11.51 3.62 14.63
N GLY A 54 -11.67 2.33 14.33
CA GLY A 54 -10.52 1.41 14.27
C GLY A 54 -9.66 1.66 13.04
N ALA A 55 -8.50 1.02 12.99
CA ALA A 55 -7.43 1.23 12.00
C ALA A 55 -6.69 -0.12 11.67
N SER A 56 -5.89 -0.25 10.58
CA SER A 56 -5.30 -1.52 10.07
C SER A 56 -5.05 -2.56 11.17
N THR A 57 -5.84 -3.63 11.17
CA THR A 57 -5.82 -4.68 12.19
C THR A 57 -5.19 -5.94 11.60
N VAL A 58 -4.08 -6.39 12.19
CA VAL A 58 -3.42 -7.66 11.83
C VAL A 58 -3.59 -8.70 12.93
N GLY A 59 -3.40 -9.97 12.57
CA GLY A 59 -3.56 -11.07 13.51
C GLY A 59 -2.42 -11.18 14.52
N GLY A 60 -2.73 -11.28 15.81
CA GLY A 60 -1.78 -11.45 16.91
C GLY A 60 -1.17 -12.85 17.09
N ASN A 61 -1.45 -13.81 16.21
CA ASN A 61 -0.90 -15.17 16.25
C ASN A 61 0.47 -15.28 15.57
N ASN A 62 0.80 -14.31 14.70
CA ASN A 62 2.05 -14.30 13.93
C ASN A 62 2.94 -13.13 14.40
N PRO A 63 4.27 -13.23 14.26
CA PRO A 63 5.15 -12.15 14.64
C PRO A 63 4.81 -10.89 13.86
N TYR A 64 4.69 -9.75 14.54
CA TYR A 64 4.26 -8.49 13.92
C TYR A 64 5.17 -8.07 12.74
N GLN A 65 6.48 -8.37 12.86
CA GLN A 65 7.46 -8.13 11.80
C GLN A 65 7.12 -8.84 10.48
N THR A 66 6.40 -9.96 10.52
CA THR A 66 5.95 -10.68 9.32
C THR A 66 5.08 -9.79 8.44
N TYR A 67 4.15 -9.02 9.04
CA TYR A 67 3.25 -8.11 8.31
C TYR A 67 3.98 -6.88 7.76
N ARG A 68 5.03 -6.42 8.46
CA ARG A 68 5.93 -5.35 8.00
C ARG A 68 6.76 -5.79 6.81
N ASP A 69 7.42 -6.94 6.94
CA ASP A 69 8.28 -7.49 5.90
C ASP A 69 7.48 -7.85 4.65
N PHE A 70 6.28 -8.39 4.82
CA PHE A 70 5.34 -8.62 3.73
C PHE A 70 5.03 -7.34 2.95
N ALA A 71 4.67 -6.26 3.66
CA ALA A 71 4.24 -5.01 3.04
C ALA A 71 5.38 -4.22 2.38
N GLU A 72 6.62 -4.45 2.80
CA GLU A 72 7.82 -3.75 2.31
C GLU A 72 8.68 -4.61 1.39
N ASN A 73 8.23 -5.81 1.02
CA ASN A 73 9.00 -6.82 0.28
C ASN A 73 10.38 -7.12 0.91
N LYS A 74 10.43 -7.23 2.23
CA LYS A 74 11.65 -7.52 3.00
C LYS A 74 11.67 -8.95 3.51
N GLY A 75 12.83 -9.35 4.04
CA GLY A 75 13.04 -10.71 4.54
C GLY A 75 12.73 -11.75 3.48
N GLN A 76 11.92 -12.75 3.84
CA GLN A 76 11.48 -13.81 2.93
C GLN A 76 10.45 -13.36 1.87
N PHE A 77 9.90 -12.16 1.98
CA PHE A 77 8.84 -11.64 1.09
C PHE A 77 9.39 -10.81 -0.08
N GLN A 78 10.58 -11.16 -0.59
CA GLN A 78 11.12 -10.55 -1.80
C GLN A 78 10.14 -10.77 -2.97
N ALA A 79 9.97 -9.76 -3.81
CA ALA A 79 9.10 -9.86 -4.99
C ALA A 79 9.48 -11.07 -5.86
N GLY A 80 8.49 -11.85 -6.27
CA GLY A 80 8.68 -13.09 -7.03
C GLY A 80 9.02 -14.33 -6.22
N ALA A 81 9.25 -14.23 -4.91
CA ALA A 81 9.43 -15.41 -4.05
C ALA A 81 8.17 -16.28 -4.06
N THR A 82 8.32 -17.60 -4.07
CA THR A 82 7.22 -18.57 -4.12
C THR A 82 7.28 -19.52 -2.93
N ASN A 83 6.14 -20.13 -2.58
CA ASN A 83 6.04 -21.12 -1.51
C ASN A 83 6.64 -20.61 -0.18
N ILE A 84 6.27 -19.40 0.23
CA ILE A 84 6.86 -18.74 1.40
C ILE A 84 6.24 -19.32 2.68
N PRO A 85 7.01 -19.91 3.60
CA PRO A 85 6.47 -20.45 4.85
C PRO A 85 6.06 -19.33 5.81
N ILE A 86 4.92 -19.51 6.46
CA ILE A 86 4.41 -18.60 7.50
C ILE A 86 4.49 -19.31 8.86
N PHE A 87 5.12 -18.66 9.82
CA PHE A 87 5.29 -19.17 11.18
C PHE A 87 4.50 -18.32 12.19
N ASN A 88 3.96 -18.98 13.21
CA ASN A 88 3.32 -18.30 14.33
C ASN A 88 4.35 -17.81 15.37
N ASN A 89 3.87 -17.15 16.43
CA ASN A 89 4.70 -16.63 17.52
C ASN A 89 5.49 -17.69 18.30
N LYS A 90 5.14 -18.98 18.17
CA LYS A 90 5.86 -20.11 18.78
C LYS A 90 6.91 -20.71 17.83
N GLY A 91 7.04 -20.20 16.62
CA GLY A 91 7.91 -20.76 15.58
C GLY A 91 7.32 -21.99 14.87
N GLU A 92 6.04 -22.27 15.05
CA GLU A 92 5.36 -23.39 14.39
C GLU A 92 4.89 -22.95 13.00
N LEU A 93 5.07 -23.81 12.00
CA LEU A 93 4.59 -23.58 10.63
C LEU A 93 3.06 -23.62 10.59
N VAL A 94 2.42 -22.54 10.14
CA VAL A 94 0.95 -22.44 10.02
C VAL A 94 0.45 -22.54 8.57
N GLY A 95 1.33 -22.40 7.59
CA GLY A 95 0.97 -22.54 6.18
C GLY A 95 2.03 -21.97 5.24
N HIS A 96 1.70 -21.93 3.95
CA HIS A 96 2.55 -21.36 2.91
C HIS A 96 1.78 -20.34 2.06
N LEU A 97 2.51 -19.36 1.52
CA LEU A 97 2.05 -18.56 0.39
C LEU A 97 2.47 -19.24 -0.90
N ASP A 98 1.60 -20.11 -1.42
CA ASP A 98 1.88 -21.01 -2.55
C ASP A 98 0.95 -20.79 -3.76
N LYS A 99 -0.10 -19.98 -3.63
CA LYS A 99 -1.08 -19.70 -4.70
C LYS A 99 -0.56 -18.79 -5.80
N ALA A 100 0.44 -17.97 -5.50
CA ALA A 100 1.07 -17.01 -6.40
C ALA A 100 2.47 -16.61 -5.89
N PRO A 101 3.39 -16.18 -6.77
CA PRO A 101 4.63 -15.52 -6.35
C PRO A 101 4.32 -14.25 -5.54
N MET A 102 5.25 -13.80 -4.70
CA MET A 102 5.09 -12.57 -3.93
C MET A 102 4.96 -11.36 -4.85
N VAL A 103 3.97 -10.50 -4.60
CA VAL A 103 3.75 -9.26 -5.36
C VAL A 103 4.88 -8.26 -5.13
N ASP A 104 5.19 -7.45 -6.14
CA ASP A 104 6.05 -6.28 -5.99
C ASP A 104 5.21 -5.07 -5.56
N PHE A 105 5.34 -4.65 -4.31
CA PHE A 105 4.67 -3.48 -3.74
C PHE A 105 5.41 -2.16 -4.01
N SER A 106 6.51 -2.14 -4.78
CA SER A 106 7.28 -0.92 -5.02
C SER A 106 6.48 0.19 -5.72
N SER A 107 5.44 -0.17 -6.47
CA SER A 107 4.48 0.77 -7.07
C SER A 107 3.63 1.53 -6.03
N VAL A 108 3.63 1.11 -4.77
CA VAL A 108 2.91 1.73 -3.66
C VAL A 108 3.76 2.83 -3.04
N ASN A 109 3.18 3.99 -2.72
CA ASN A 109 3.95 5.11 -2.18
C ASN A 109 4.47 4.81 -0.75
N VAL A 110 5.69 5.27 -0.42
CA VAL A 110 6.41 4.87 0.81
C VAL A 110 6.69 6.01 1.80
N SER A 111 6.36 7.25 1.46
CA SER A 111 6.60 8.41 2.34
C SER A 111 5.51 9.46 2.20
N SER A 112 5.34 10.27 3.24
CA SER A 112 4.30 11.31 3.34
C SER A 112 2.90 10.75 3.09
N ASN A 113 2.42 9.90 4.02
CA ASN A 113 1.23 9.04 3.93
C ASN A 113 1.48 7.76 3.11
N PRO A 114 2.36 6.84 3.56
CA PRO A 114 2.67 5.62 2.81
C PRO A 114 1.41 4.78 2.53
N GLY A 115 1.35 4.06 1.41
CA GLY A 115 0.26 3.11 1.17
C GLY A 115 -1.10 3.71 0.88
N VAL A 116 -1.21 5.00 0.57
CA VAL A 116 -2.49 5.65 0.21
C VAL A 116 -2.66 5.84 -1.29
N ALA A 117 -1.62 5.57 -2.07
CA ALA A 117 -1.64 5.68 -3.53
C ALA A 117 -0.71 4.66 -4.19
N THR A 118 -1.10 4.23 -5.39
CA THR A 118 -0.35 3.25 -6.20
C THR A 118 -0.08 3.82 -7.59
N LEU A 119 1.15 3.73 -8.08
CA LEU A 119 1.52 4.12 -9.44
C LEU A 119 0.89 3.16 -10.45
N ILE A 120 0.12 3.68 -11.40
CA ILE A 120 -0.58 2.89 -12.44
C ILE A 120 -0.18 3.27 -13.87
N ASN A 121 0.50 4.40 -14.02
CA ASN A 121 1.17 4.86 -15.22
C ASN A 121 2.42 5.62 -14.79
N PRO A 122 3.48 5.77 -15.61
CA PRO A 122 4.66 6.53 -15.20
C PRO A 122 4.37 7.96 -14.71
N GLN A 123 3.22 8.56 -15.06
CA GLN A 123 2.80 9.87 -14.57
C GLN A 123 1.48 9.89 -13.78
N TYR A 124 0.85 8.74 -13.49
CA TYR A 124 -0.45 8.72 -12.81
C TYR A 124 -0.49 7.68 -11.68
N ILE A 125 -1.14 8.07 -10.59
CA ILE A 125 -1.40 7.20 -9.44
C ILE A 125 -2.90 6.92 -9.30
N ALA A 126 -3.28 5.83 -8.66
CA ALA A 126 -4.65 5.52 -8.25
C ALA A 126 -4.79 5.62 -6.74
N SER A 127 -5.92 6.14 -6.27
CA SER A 127 -6.29 6.27 -4.86
C SER A 127 -7.78 6.64 -4.76
N VAL A 128 -8.33 6.83 -3.56
CA VAL A 128 -9.73 7.22 -3.34
C VAL A 128 -9.90 8.73 -3.31
N LYS A 129 -11.01 9.24 -3.85
CA LYS A 129 -11.21 10.69 -4.02
C LYS A 129 -11.32 11.42 -2.69
N HIS A 130 -11.82 10.78 -1.63
CA HIS A 130 -11.94 11.43 -0.33
C HIS A 130 -10.59 11.76 0.33
N ASN A 131 -9.47 11.21 -0.17
CA ASN A 131 -8.12 11.58 0.26
C ASN A 131 -7.65 12.92 -0.34
N LYS A 132 -8.22 14.03 0.13
CA LYS A 132 -7.89 15.38 -0.38
C LYS A 132 -6.57 15.96 0.15
N GLY A 133 -6.08 15.47 1.29
CA GLY A 133 -5.01 16.12 2.04
C GLY A 133 -3.59 15.94 1.46
N TYR A 134 -3.29 14.80 0.84
CA TYR A 134 -1.96 14.54 0.30
C TYR A 134 -1.74 15.27 -1.04
N GLN A 135 -0.58 15.91 -1.17
CA GLN A 135 -0.21 16.73 -2.33
C GLN A 135 1.01 16.18 -3.09
N SER A 136 1.71 15.21 -2.50
CA SER A 136 2.83 14.54 -3.14
C SER A 136 2.94 13.10 -2.66
N VAL A 137 3.66 12.29 -3.43
CA VAL A 137 3.99 10.90 -3.14
C VAL A 137 5.48 10.66 -3.36
N SER A 138 6.01 9.60 -2.76
CA SER A 138 7.40 9.16 -2.93
C SER A 138 7.42 7.65 -3.14
N PHE A 139 8.35 7.16 -3.96
CA PHE A 139 8.47 5.74 -4.32
C PHE A 139 9.87 5.21 -3.98
N GLY A 140 10.06 3.88 -4.04
CA GLY A 140 11.36 3.25 -3.81
C GLY A 140 11.91 3.50 -2.41
N ASP A 141 13.03 4.23 -2.29
CA ASP A 141 13.68 4.53 -1.00
C ASP A 141 13.08 5.73 -0.25
N GLY A 142 12.04 6.36 -0.80
CA GLY A 142 11.37 7.52 -0.20
C GLY A 142 12.16 8.83 -0.30
N GLN A 143 13.37 8.83 -0.87
CA GLN A 143 14.20 10.02 -1.04
C GLN A 143 13.95 10.69 -2.41
N ASN A 144 12.68 10.90 -2.73
CA ASN A 144 12.18 11.56 -3.93
C ASN A 144 10.80 12.16 -3.61
N SER A 145 10.28 13.03 -4.47
CA SER A 145 8.92 13.57 -4.29
C SER A 145 8.32 13.95 -5.64
N TYR A 146 7.11 13.47 -5.88
CA TYR A 146 6.31 13.72 -7.06
C TYR A 146 5.03 14.44 -6.64
N HIS A 147 4.78 15.62 -7.19
CA HIS A 147 3.67 16.47 -6.79
C HIS A 147 2.45 16.22 -7.66
N ILE A 148 1.27 16.28 -7.05
CA ILE A 148 0.00 16.21 -7.76
C ILE A 148 -0.26 17.57 -8.42
N VAL A 149 -0.48 17.55 -9.73
CA VAL A 149 -0.86 18.74 -10.51
C VAL A 149 -2.34 18.77 -10.84
N ASP A 150 -2.98 17.61 -10.87
CA ASP A 150 -4.40 17.42 -11.07
C ASP A 150 -4.83 16.14 -10.34
N ARG A 151 -5.93 16.18 -9.58
CA ARG A 151 -6.43 14.99 -8.89
C ARG A 151 -7.12 14.03 -9.87
N ASN A 152 -7.66 14.54 -10.98
CA ASN A 152 -8.43 13.76 -11.94
C ASN A 152 -9.48 12.85 -11.26
N GLU A 153 -10.41 13.50 -10.57
CA GLU A 153 -11.42 12.83 -9.74
C GLU A 153 -12.47 12.15 -10.61
N HIS A 154 -12.84 10.93 -10.24
CA HIS A 154 -13.95 10.25 -10.88
C HIS A 154 -15.28 10.96 -10.51
N SER A 155 -16.16 11.12 -11.48
CA SER A 155 -17.37 11.93 -11.35
C SER A 155 -18.39 11.36 -10.36
N SER A 156 -18.53 10.03 -10.32
CA SER A 156 -19.53 9.33 -9.50
C SER A 156 -18.90 8.55 -8.34
N SER A 157 -17.84 7.82 -8.61
CA SER A 157 -17.23 6.84 -7.68
C SER A 157 -16.20 7.49 -6.74
N ASP A 158 -15.90 6.85 -5.61
CA ASP A 158 -14.87 7.30 -4.66
C ASP A 158 -13.46 6.91 -5.14
N LEU A 159 -13.07 7.47 -6.28
CA LEU A 159 -11.82 7.16 -6.97
C LEU A 159 -11.25 8.44 -7.56
N HIS A 160 -9.93 8.58 -7.55
CA HIS A 160 -9.23 9.57 -8.36
C HIS A 160 -8.00 8.95 -9.01
N THR A 161 -7.55 9.54 -10.12
CA THR A 161 -6.31 9.13 -10.79
C THR A 161 -5.32 10.29 -10.93
N PRO A 162 -4.74 10.78 -9.83
CA PRO A 162 -3.94 12.00 -9.86
C PRO A 162 -2.78 11.96 -10.86
N ARG A 163 -2.64 13.04 -11.61
CA ARG A 163 -1.48 13.30 -12.48
C ARG A 163 -0.34 13.89 -11.68
N LEU A 164 0.85 13.35 -11.89
CA LEU A 164 2.10 13.81 -11.28
C LEU A 164 2.80 14.86 -12.14
N ASP A 165 3.55 15.75 -11.50
CA ASP A 165 4.36 16.78 -12.16
C ASP A 165 5.49 16.20 -13.04
N LYS A 166 5.96 14.99 -12.72
CA LYS A 166 7.06 14.29 -13.41
C LYS A 166 6.76 12.81 -13.61
N LEU A 167 7.51 12.21 -14.54
CA LEU A 167 7.54 10.76 -14.71
C LEU A 167 8.32 10.13 -13.55
N VAL A 168 7.73 9.11 -12.93
CA VAL A 168 8.37 8.29 -11.90
C VAL A 168 9.41 7.38 -12.55
N THR A 169 10.58 7.26 -11.92
CA THR A 169 11.72 6.48 -12.46
C THR A 169 12.27 5.42 -11.52
N GLU A 170 11.92 5.47 -10.23
CA GLU A 170 12.41 4.52 -9.22
C GLU A 170 11.76 3.15 -9.34
N VAL A 171 10.50 3.10 -9.81
CA VAL A 171 9.66 1.90 -9.79
C VAL A 171 8.84 1.80 -11.07
N ALA A 172 8.45 0.58 -11.43
CA ALA A 172 7.49 0.36 -12.50
C ALA A 172 6.05 0.59 -12.00
N PRO A 173 5.14 1.10 -12.85
CA PRO A 173 3.73 1.14 -12.51
C PRO A 173 3.13 -0.26 -12.34
N ALA A 174 2.17 -0.38 -11.44
CA ALA A 174 1.33 -1.56 -11.33
C ALA A 174 0.49 -1.75 -12.60
N THR A 175 0.31 -3.01 -13.01
CA THR A 175 -0.64 -3.35 -14.07
C THR A 175 -2.05 -3.25 -13.49
N VAL A 176 -2.89 -2.37 -14.02
CA VAL A 176 -4.31 -2.29 -13.65
C VAL A 176 -5.08 -3.42 -14.33
N THR A 177 -6.01 -4.03 -13.61
CA THR A 177 -6.88 -5.06 -14.19
C THR A 177 -7.71 -4.53 -15.35
N SER A 178 -7.92 -5.38 -16.35
CA SER A 178 -8.89 -5.17 -17.46
C SER A 178 -10.01 -6.21 -17.43
N SER A 179 -10.05 -7.04 -16.39
CA SER A 179 -11.02 -8.10 -16.23
C SER A 179 -12.36 -7.54 -15.77
N SER A 180 -13.45 -8.19 -16.15
CA SER A 180 -14.77 -7.87 -15.62
C SER A 180 -14.84 -8.12 -14.10
N THR A 181 -15.75 -7.43 -13.40
CA THR A 181 -15.98 -7.71 -11.97
C THR A 181 -16.34 -9.17 -11.72
N ALA A 182 -17.15 -9.79 -12.59
CA ALA A 182 -17.50 -11.21 -12.48
C ALA A 182 -16.26 -12.13 -12.51
N ASP A 183 -15.23 -11.75 -13.28
CA ASP A 183 -13.98 -12.48 -13.35
C ASP A 183 -13.12 -12.26 -12.11
N ILE A 184 -13.04 -11.02 -11.61
CA ILE A 184 -12.35 -10.68 -10.36
C ILE A 184 -12.93 -11.46 -9.19
N LEU A 185 -14.25 -11.62 -9.13
CA LEU A 185 -14.94 -12.37 -8.08
C LEU A 185 -14.83 -13.89 -8.22
N ASN A 186 -14.26 -14.41 -9.31
CA ASN A 186 -14.12 -15.84 -9.56
C ASN A 186 -12.77 -16.37 -9.04
N PRO A 187 -12.74 -17.21 -7.99
CA PRO A 187 -11.49 -17.69 -7.40
C PRO A 187 -10.62 -18.55 -8.34
N SER A 188 -11.20 -19.12 -9.40
CA SER A 188 -10.43 -19.84 -10.43
C SER A 188 -9.69 -18.91 -11.38
N LYS A 189 -10.15 -17.66 -11.54
CA LYS A 189 -9.51 -16.60 -12.35
C LYS A 189 -8.61 -15.71 -11.51
N TYR A 190 -9.01 -15.41 -10.28
CA TYR A 190 -8.21 -14.67 -9.29
C TYR A 190 -7.98 -15.52 -8.03
N SER A 191 -6.83 -16.17 -7.96
CA SER A 191 -6.57 -17.20 -6.93
C SER A 191 -5.99 -16.65 -5.61
N ALA A 192 -5.51 -15.41 -5.60
CA ALA A 192 -4.90 -14.78 -4.43
C ALA A 192 -5.14 -13.26 -4.43
N PHE A 193 -5.35 -12.68 -3.24
CA PHE A 193 -5.56 -11.25 -3.05
C PHE A 193 -4.71 -10.70 -1.91
N TYR A 194 -3.81 -9.76 -2.22
CA TYR A 194 -2.88 -9.16 -1.27
C TYR A 194 -3.18 -7.67 -1.12
N ARG A 195 -3.01 -7.14 0.10
CA ARG A 195 -3.12 -5.71 0.41
C ARG A 195 -1.90 -5.22 1.17
N ALA A 196 -1.63 -3.92 1.08
CA ALA A 196 -0.66 -3.22 1.92
C ALA A 196 -1.15 -1.79 2.16
N GLY A 197 -1.16 -1.33 3.41
CA GLY A 197 -1.66 -0.01 3.79
C GLY A 197 -1.02 0.50 5.07
N SER A 198 -1.28 1.76 5.41
CA SER A 198 -0.74 2.41 6.61
C SER A 198 -1.80 3.09 7.45
N GLY A 199 -3.00 2.53 7.54
CA GLY A 199 -3.95 2.95 8.58
C GLY A 199 -3.33 2.95 9.97
N SER A 200 -3.99 3.54 10.96
CA SER A 200 -3.56 3.31 12.36
C SER A 200 -3.44 1.82 12.64
N GLN A 201 -2.61 1.40 13.58
CA GLN A 201 -2.17 0.01 13.64
C GLN A 201 -2.74 -0.67 14.87
N TYR A 202 -3.32 -1.85 14.67
CA TYR A 202 -3.90 -2.67 15.72
C TYR A 202 -3.47 -4.13 15.56
N ILE A 203 -3.49 -4.86 16.67
CA ILE A 203 -3.34 -6.31 16.72
C ILE A 203 -4.63 -6.90 17.29
N GLN A 204 -5.26 -7.83 16.58
CA GLN A 204 -6.35 -8.62 17.13
C GLN A 204 -5.80 -9.92 17.74
N ASP A 205 -6.00 -10.11 19.04
CA ASP A 205 -5.61 -11.36 19.70
C ASP A 205 -6.53 -12.53 19.29
N SER A 206 -6.19 -13.74 19.74
CA SER A 206 -6.94 -14.95 19.44
C SER A 206 -8.36 -14.96 20.02
N GLN A 207 -8.70 -14.04 20.94
CA GLN A 207 -10.03 -13.87 21.50
C GLN A 207 -10.86 -12.82 20.75
N GLY A 208 -10.33 -12.26 19.66
CA GLY A 208 -10.99 -11.24 18.86
C GLY A 208 -10.86 -9.81 19.44
N LYS A 209 -10.10 -9.62 20.53
CA LYS A 209 -9.91 -8.30 21.12
C LYS A 209 -8.81 -7.54 20.38
N ARG A 210 -9.11 -6.30 20.00
CA ARG A 210 -8.18 -5.40 19.32
C ARG A 210 -7.35 -4.60 20.33
N HIS A 211 -6.05 -4.55 20.09
CA HIS A 211 -5.07 -3.78 20.87
C HIS A 211 -4.43 -2.73 19.97
N TRP A 212 -4.46 -1.47 20.38
CA TRP A 212 -3.86 -0.38 19.62
C TRP A 212 -2.34 -0.43 19.70
N VAL A 213 -1.67 -0.16 18.58
CA VAL A 213 -0.22 -0.10 18.45
C VAL A 213 0.26 1.32 18.18
N THR A 214 -0.25 1.97 17.13
CA THR A 214 0.14 3.34 16.78
C THR A 214 -0.87 4.05 15.87
N GLY A 215 -0.69 5.35 15.66
CA GLY A 215 -1.43 6.16 14.69
C GLY A 215 -1.15 5.75 13.23
N GLY A 216 -1.98 6.25 12.31
CA GLY A 216 -1.78 5.99 10.87
C GLY A 216 -0.55 6.68 10.28
N TYR A 217 -0.19 6.27 9.08
CA TYR A 217 0.83 6.86 8.21
C TYR A 217 2.28 6.73 8.72
N GLY A 218 2.49 5.98 9.80
CA GLY A 218 3.83 5.72 10.34
C GLY A 218 4.60 4.65 9.57
N TYR A 219 3.93 3.59 9.13
CA TYR A 219 4.53 2.49 8.38
C TYR A 219 3.48 1.59 7.71
N LEU A 220 3.93 0.76 6.77
CA LEU A 220 3.09 -0.19 6.05
C LEU A 220 2.93 -1.50 6.83
N THR A 221 1.70 -2.02 6.87
CA THR A 221 1.40 -3.42 7.15
C THR A 221 0.56 -3.98 6.02
N GLY A 222 0.67 -5.28 5.81
CA GLY A 222 0.00 -5.96 4.70
C GLY A 222 -0.24 -7.40 5.03
N GLY A 223 -1.08 -8.04 4.21
CA GLY A 223 -1.44 -9.44 4.39
C GLY A 223 -2.29 -9.96 3.26
N ILE A 224 -2.79 -11.17 3.49
CA ILE A 224 -3.63 -11.92 2.55
C ILE A 224 -5.09 -11.78 2.93
N LEU A 225 -5.92 -11.58 1.90
CA LEU A 225 -7.37 -11.58 2.01
C LEU A 225 -7.96 -12.89 1.46
N PRO A 226 -9.14 -13.31 1.94
CA PRO A 226 -9.94 -14.36 1.30
C PRO A 226 -10.21 -14.05 -0.17
N THR A 227 -10.47 -15.08 -0.98
CA THR A 227 -10.88 -14.92 -2.39
C THR A 227 -12.38 -14.75 -2.60
N SER A 228 -13.18 -14.85 -1.53
CA SER A 228 -14.65 -14.74 -1.58
C SER A 228 -15.11 -13.29 -1.44
N PHE A 229 -15.08 -12.55 -2.55
CA PHE A 229 -15.60 -11.19 -2.64
C PHE A 229 -17.05 -11.17 -3.17
N PHE A 230 -17.73 -10.05 -2.95
CA PHE A 230 -19.07 -9.75 -3.46
C PHE A 230 -19.10 -8.38 -4.12
N TYR A 231 -20.11 -8.13 -4.95
CA TYR A 231 -20.38 -6.80 -5.48
C TYR A 231 -20.68 -5.80 -4.34
N HIS A 232 -20.24 -4.57 -4.54
CA HIS A 232 -20.56 -3.43 -3.70
C HIS A 232 -20.88 -2.21 -4.57
N GLY A 233 -22.17 -1.88 -4.68
CA GLY A 233 -22.63 -0.87 -5.64
C GLY A 233 -22.33 -1.29 -7.09
N SER A 234 -22.23 -0.31 -7.99
CA SER A 234 -21.93 -0.55 -9.41
C SER A 234 -20.43 -0.73 -9.70
N ASP A 235 -19.57 -0.07 -8.92
CA ASP A 235 -18.15 0.13 -9.26
C ASP A 235 -17.20 -0.37 -8.16
N GLY A 236 -17.69 -1.27 -7.30
CA GLY A 236 -16.94 -1.73 -6.13
C GLY A 236 -17.13 -3.20 -5.83
N ILE A 237 -16.22 -3.70 -4.99
CA ILE A 237 -16.31 -5.03 -4.39
C ILE A 237 -16.14 -4.92 -2.88
N GLN A 238 -16.65 -5.92 -2.18
CA GLN A 238 -16.47 -6.03 -0.73
C GLN A 238 -16.17 -7.46 -0.33
N LEU A 239 -15.53 -7.63 0.82
CA LEU A 239 -15.33 -8.95 1.42
C LEU A 239 -15.66 -8.87 2.91
N TYR A 240 -16.21 -9.95 3.45
CA TYR A 240 -16.55 -10.06 4.86
C TYR A 240 -15.37 -10.62 5.67
N MET A 241 -14.97 -9.90 6.72
CA MET A 241 -13.96 -10.32 7.69
C MET A 241 -14.41 -9.97 9.12
N GLY A 242 -15.71 -10.15 9.40
CA GLY A 242 -16.26 -9.93 10.74
C GLY A 242 -15.79 -10.96 11.76
N GLY A 243 -15.87 -10.59 13.04
CA GLY A 243 -15.48 -11.45 14.15
C GLY A 243 -13.96 -11.50 14.32
N ASN A 244 -13.42 -12.71 14.37
CA ASN A 244 -12.00 -12.94 14.54
C ASN A 244 -11.31 -13.04 13.16
N ILE A 245 -10.42 -12.11 12.84
CA ILE A 245 -9.74 -12.05 11.54
C ILE A 245 -8.85 -13.27 11.28
N HIS A 246 -8.45 -13.99 12.34
CA HIS A 246 -7.71 -15.25 12.26
C HIS A 246 -8.48 -16.35 11.52
N ASP A 247 -9.81 -16.28 11.50
CA ASP A 247 -10.66 -17.29 10.84
C ASP A 247 -10.67 -17.15 9.31
N HIS A 248 -10.13 -16.05 8.78
CA HIS A 248 -10.24 -15.68 7.37
C HIS A 248 -8.95 -15.89 6.57
N SER A 249 -7.78 -15.91 7.23
CA SER A 249 -6.48 -15.99 6.56
C SER A 249 -5.37 -16.39 7.53
N ILE A 250 -4.31 -17.04 7.02
CA ILE A 250 -3.11 -17.37 7.81
C ILE A 250 -2.20 -16.17 8.07
N LEU A 251 -2.39 -15.06 7.34
CA LEU A 251 -1.71 -13.78 7.56
C LEU A 251 -2.72 -12.65 7.32
N PRO A 252 -3.74 -12.53 8.20
CA PRO A 252 -4.89 -11.65 7.97
C PRO A 252 -4.51 -10.18 8.14
N SER A 253 -5.06 -9.33 7.28
CA SER A 253 -4.98 -7.87 7.39
C SER A 253 -6.35 -7.29 7.11
N PHE A 254 -6.93 -6.62 8.10
CA PHE A 254 -8.17 -5.88 7.99
C PHE A 254 -7.85 -4.39 7.91
N GLY A 255 -8.45 -3.69 6.97
CA GLY A 255 -8.19 -2.28 6.68
C GLY A 255 -9.19 -1.41 7.36
N GLU A 256 -8.77 -0.20 7.69
CA GLU A 256 -9.54 0.64 8.58
C GLU A 256 -9.11 2.12 8.43
N ALA A 257 -9.33 3.00 9.42
CA ALA A 257 -9.06 4.43 9.27
C ALA A 257 -7.59 4.73 8.93
N GLY A 258 -7.41 5.45 7.83
CA GLY A 258 -6.10 5.78 7.24
C GLY A 258 -5.60 4.79 6.18
N ASP A 259 -6.22 3.62 6.02
CA ASP A 259 -5.93 2.73 4.89
C ASP A 259 -6.61 3.18 3.59
N SER A 260 -7.46 4.20 3.64
CA SER A 260 -8.15 4.75 2.47
C SER A 260 -7.17 5.00 1.32
N GLY A 261 -7.48 4.46 0.14
CA GLY A 261 -6.63 4.53 -1.06
C GLY A 261 -5.59 3.41 -1.17
N SER A 262 -5.42 2.57 -0.15
CA SER A 262 -4.50 1.44 -0.18
C SER A 262 -4.88 0.40 -1.24
N PRO A 263 -3.91 -0.22 -1.93
CA PRO A 263 -4.17 -1.13 -3.02
C PRO A 263 -4.71 -2.49 -2.58
N LEU A 264 -5.53 -3.05 -3.46
CA LEU A 264 -5.83 -4.47 -3.54
C LEU A 264 -5.22 -5.06 -4.81
N PHE A 265 -4.25 -5.96 -4.67
CA PHE A 265 -3.68 -6.71 -5.77
C PHE A 265 -4.34 -8.09 -5.85
N GLY A 266 -4.72 -8.52 -7.05
CA GLY A 266 -5.25 -9.84 -7.34
C GLY A 266 -4.35 -10.60 -8.32
N TRP A 267 -4.11 -11.89 -8.09
CA TRP A 267 -3.33 -12.73 -8.99
C TRP A 267 -4.21 -13.30 -10.10
N ASN A 268 -4.04 -12.82 -11.33
CA ASN A 268 -4.76 -13.31 -12.51
C ASN A 268 -4.10 -14.61 -13.01
N THR A 269 -4.80 -15.73 -12.84
CA THR A 269 -4.26 -17.07 -13.17
C THR A 269 -4.06 -17.28 -14.67
N ALA A 270 -4.92 -16.70 -15.50
CA ALA A 270 -4.84 -16.82 -16.96
C ALA A 270 -3.65 -16.05 -17.54
N LYS A 271 -3.33 -14.89 -16.95
CA LYS A 271 -2.20 -14.04 -17.37
C LYS A 271 -0.90 -14.36 -16.63
N GLY A 272 -0.98 -15.06 -15.50
CA GLY A 272 0.17 -15.36 -14.65
C GLY A 272 0.84 -14.11 -14.08
N GLN A 273 0.04 -13.12 -13.66
CA GLN A 273 0.56 -11.84 -13.15
C GLN A 273 -0.33 -11.25 -12.04
N TRP A 274 0.29 -10.39 -11.22
CA TRP A 274 -0.43 -9.52 -10.29
C TRP A 274 -1.04 -8.34 -11.02
N GLU A 275 -2.31 -8.05 -10.73
CA GLU A 275 -3.02 -6.88 -11.23
C GLU A 275 -3.59 -6.07 -10.06
N LEU A 276 -3.48 -4.75 -10.14
CA LEU A 276 -4.17 -3.84 -9.22
C LEU A 276 -5.67 -3.88 -9.57
N VAL A 277 -6.46 -4.37 -8.63
CA VAL A 277 -7.91 -4.59 -8.78
C VAL A 277 -8.70 -3.37 -8.33
N GLY A 278 -8.31 -2.80 -7.20
CA GLY A 278 -9.04 -1.70 -6.59
C GLY A 278 -8.25 -0.99 -5.52
N VAL A 279 -8.84 0.07 -4.99
CA VAL A 279 -8.33 0.86 -3.88
C VAL A 279 -9.31 0.83 -2.73
N TYR A 280 -8.80 0.74 -1.50
CA TYR A 280 -9.62 0.60 -0.32
C TYR A 280 -10.41 1.88 -0.03
N SER A 281 -11.74 1.77 0.07
CA SER A 281 -12.64 2.93 0.21
C SER A 281 -13.24 3.05 1.59
N GLY A 282 -13.32 1.96 2.35
CA GLY A 282 -13.75 2.01 3.74
C GLY A 282 -14.27 0.69 4.29
N VAL A 283 -14.85 0.77 5.49
CA VAL A 283 -15.49 -0.37 6.16
C VAL A 283 -17.01 -0.27 6.07
N GLY A 284 -17.67 -1.32 5.62
CA GLY A 284 -19.13 -1.48 5.69
C GLY A 284 -19.53 -2.24 6.95
N GLY A 285 -20.47 -1.70 7.75
CA GLY A 285 -21.04 -2.39 8.90
C GLY A 285 -20.04 -2.89 9.94
N GLY A 286 -18.85 -2.27 10.02
CA GLY A 286 -17.76 -2.67 10.91
C GLY A 286 -17.10 -4.01 10.59
N THR A 287 -17.48 -4.68 9.49
CA THR A 287 -17.11 -6.08 9.22
C THR A 287 -16.70 -6.34 7.77
N ASN A 288 -17.07 -5.47 6.84
CA ASN A 288 -16.75 -5.61 5.43
C ASN A 288 -15.67 -4.64 5.01
N LEU A 289 -14.61 -5.14 4.39
CA LEU A 289 -13.67 -4.29 3.63
C LEU A 289 -14.32 -3.94 2.29
N ILE A 290 -14.34 -2.65 1.94
CA ILE A 290 -14.88 -2.16 0.67
C ILE A 290 -13.74 -1.61 -0.18
N TYR A 291 -13.72 -1.98 -1.45
CA TYR A 291 -12.76 -1.51 -2.45
C TYR A 291 -13.51 -0.92 -3.65
N SER A 292 -13.11 0.28 -4.07
CA SER A 292 -13.50 0.83 -5.36
C SER A 292 -12.63 0.22 -6.45
N LEU A 293 -13.27 -0.33 -7.49
CA LEU A 293 -12.58 -0.88 -8.65
C LEU A 293 -11.99 0.26 -9.49
N ILE A 294 -10.86 -0.01 -10.14
CA ILE A 294 -10.27 0.90 -11.11
C ILE A 294 -10.85 0.55 -12.49
N PRO A 295 -11.58 1.46 -13.15
CA PRO A 295 -12.21 1.21 -14.44
C PRO A 295 -11.22 1.17 -15.60
#